data_AF-A0AB33AE06-F1
#
_entry.id   AF-A0AB33AE06-F1
#
_cell.length_a   1.000
_cell.length_b   1.000
_cell.length_c   1.000
_cell.angle_alpha   90.00
_cell.angle_beta   90.00
_cell.angle_gamma   90.00
#
_symmetry.space_group_name_H-M   'P 1'
#
loop_
_entity.id
_entity.type
_entity.pdbx_description
1 polymer ?
#
loop_
_entity_poly.entity_id
_entity_poly.type
_entity_poly.pdbx_seq_one_letter_code
_entity_poly.pdbx_strand_id
1 'polypeptide(L)'
;MVAGDENVLKADLAALGKLGPHLRTLAGQIRDSIASGGSAPAGADPGLAALHGVSKAIADVKRVGAARLDAIADFSDEAQHVLAVATGELETGLRSLPSIYQPPLHV
;
A
#
# COMPACT_ATOMS: atom_id res chain seq x y z
N MET A 1 -7.25 -26.62 -2.55
CA MET A 1 -6.83 -25.63 -1.53
C MET A 1 -7.22 -26.21 -0.18
N VAL A 2 -6.26 -26.42 0.72
CA VAL A 2 -6.60 -26.85 2.09
C VAL A 2 -7.34 -25.68 2.75
N ALA A 3 -8.39 -25.92 3.53
CA ALA A 3 -9.20 -24.85 4.13
C ALA A 3 -8.38 -23.81 4.93
N GLY A 4 -7.16 -24.15 5.37
CA GLY A 4 -6.22 -23.23 5.97
C GLY A 4 -5.72 -22.13 5.02
N ASP A 5 -5.38 -22.47 3.78
CA ASP A 5 -4.80 -21.51 2.80
C ASP A 5 -5.82 -20.47 2.37
N GLU A 6 -7.09 -20.85 2.25
CA GLU A 6 -8.18 -19.92 1.93
C GLU A 6 -8.38 -18.87 3.02
N ASN A 7 -8.27 -19.28 4.28
CA ASN A 7 -8.41 -18.37 5.42
C ASN A 7 -7.22 -17.41 5.51
N VAL A 8 -6.01 -17.87 5.20
CA VAL A 8 -4.81 -17.01 5.13
C VAL A 8 -4.99 -15.96 4.03
N LEU A 9 -5.37 -16.39 2.82
CA LEU A 9 -5.57 -15.47 1.69
C LEU A 9 -6.64 -14.40 1.98
N LYS A 10 -7.77 -14.79 2.61
CA LYS A 10 -8.80 -13.83 3.03
C LYS A 10 -8.27 -12.84 4.06
N ALA A 11 -7.47 -13.30 5.02
CA ALA A 11 -6.85 -12.44 6.02
C ALA A 11 -5.87 -11.45 5.39
N ASP A 12 -5.03 -11.91 4.46
CA ASP A 12 -4.06 -11.08 3.75
C ASP A 12 -4.73 -10.02 2.87
N LEU A 13 -5.77 -10.38 2.12
CA LEU A 13 -6.57 -9.43 1.35
C LEU A 13 -7.21 -8.36 2.24
N ALA A 14 -7.74 -8.76 3.40
CA ALA A 14 -8.29 -7.83 4.36
C ALA A 14 -7.22 -6.91 4.99
N ALA A 15 -5.99 -7.41 5.15
CA ALA A 15 -4.87 -6.60 5.63
C ALA A 15 -4.41 -5.60 4.57
N LEU A 16 -4.26 -6.02 3.31
CA LEU A 16 -3.92 -5.14 2.18
C LEU A 16 -4.94 -4.00 2.03
N GLY A 17 -6.24 -4.31 2.11
CA GLY A 17 -7.29 -3.29 2.03
C GLY A 17 -7.35 -2.31 3.19
N LYS A 18 -6.68 -2.60 4.31
CA LYS A 18 -6.51 -1.66 5.42
C LYS A 18 -5.23 -0.83 5.28
N LEU A 19 -4.22 -1.35 4.59
CA LEU A 19 -2.91 -0.72 4.50
C LEU A 19 -2.98 0.61 3.74
N GLY A 20 -3.67 0.64 2.60
CA GLY A 20 -3.81 1.85 1.78
C GLY A 20 -4.33 3.07 2.56
N PRO A 21 -5.51 3.00 3.19
CA PRO A 21 -6.06 4.08 4.00
C PRO A 21 -5.16 4.52 5.17
N HIS A 22 -4.52 3.56 5.86
CA HIS A 22 -3.64 3.87 6.98
C HIS A 22 -2.38 4.61 6.53
N LEU A 23 -1.74 4.17 5.44
CA LEU A 23 -0.53 4.80 4.91
C LEU A 23 -0.82 6.21 4.37
N ARG A 24 -1.94 6.41 3.68
CA ARG A 24 -2.36 7.76 3.22
C ARG A 24 -2.66 8.70 4.38
N THR A 25 -3.27 8.19 5.45
CA THR A 25 -3.49 8.96 6.69
C THR A 25 -2.16 9.41 7.29
N LEU A 26 -1.20 8.49 7.43
CA LEU A 26 0.14 8.80 7.94
C LEU A 26 0.87 9.79 7.02
N ALA A 27 0.78 9.61 5.71
CA ALA A 27 1.36 10.53 4.73
C ALA A 27 0.78 11.95 4.86
N GLY A 28 -0.54 12.05 5.07
CA GLY A 28 -1.22 13.31 5.39
C GLY A 28 -0.68 13.97 6.65
N GLN A 29 -0.60 13.23 7.76
CA GLN A 29 -0.04 13.72 9.02
C GLN A 29 1.42 14.20 8.88
N ILE A 30 2.24 13.48 8.09
CA ILE A 30 3.61 13.90 7.82
C ILE A 30 3.61 15.22 7.06
N ARG A 31 2.81 15.35 5.99
CA ARG A 31 2.69 16.59 5.22
C ARG A 31 2.26 17.77 6.09
N ASP A 32 1.26 17.58 6.94
CA ASP A 32 0.76 18.62 7.86
C ASP A 32 1.82 19.04 8.88
N SER A 33 2.73 18.13 9.25
CA SER A 33 3.86 18.42 10.14
C SER A 33 5.04 19.16 9.48
N ILE A 34 4.99 19.38 8.17
CA ILE A 34 6.03 20.12 7.45
C ILE A 34 5.74 21.61 7.65
N ALA A 35 6.59 22.27 8.43
CA ALA A 35 6.51 23.72 8.56
C ALA A 35 6.54 24.38 7.17
N SER A 36 5.68 25.38 6.96
CA SER A 36 5.74 26.26 5.79
C SER A 36 7.06 27.02 5.82
N GLY A 37 8.09 26.44 5.21
CA GLY A 37 9.46 26.95 5.27
C GLY A 37 9.53 28.39 4.76
N GLY A 38 10.06 29.30 5.58
CA GLY A 38 10.42 30.64 5.15
C GLY A 38 11.79 30.67 4.47
N SER A 39 12.05 31.70 3.67
CA SER A 39 13.41 31.97 3.17
C SER A 39 14.36 32.23 4.32
N ALA A 40 15.63 31.83 4.16
CA ALA A 40 16.68 32.21 5.11
C ALA A 40 16.71 33.74 5.24
N PRO A 41 16.87 34.29 6.46
CA PRO A 41 16.99 35.73 6.63
C PRO A 41 18.19 36.27 5.83
N ALA A 42 17.96 37.33 5.06
CA ALA A 42 19.01 37.94 4.24
C ALA A 42 20.15 38.45 5.15
N GLY A 43 21.39 38.08 4.82
CA GLY A 43 22.56 38.44 5.64
C GLY A 43 22.76 37.57 6.88
N ALA A 44 22.12 36.39 6.96
CA ALA A 44 22.36 35.42 8.03
C ALA A 44 23.85 35.07 8.16
N ASP A 45 24.33 34.96 9.40
CA ASP A 45 25.65 34.42 9.67
C ASP A 45 25.74 32.94 9.22
N PRO A 46 26.96 32.41 8.98
CA PRO A 46 27.13 31.05 8.49
C PRO A 46 26.48 29.97 9.37
N GLY A 47 26.42 30.18 10.69
CA GLY A 47 25.80 29.24 11.63
C GLY A 47 24.28 29.20 11.45
N LEU A 48 23.64 30.37 11.36
CA LEU A 48 22.21 30.47 11.10
C LEU A 48 21.82 29.94 9.71
N ALA A 49 22.65 30.21 8.69
CA ALA A 49 22.46 29.65 7.35
C ALA A 49 22.53 28.12 7.35
N ALA A 50 23.45 27.52 8.11
CA ALA A 50 23.55 26.06 8.26
C ALA A 50 22.30 25.47 8.92
N LEU A 51 21.79 26.09 10.00
CA LEU A 51 20.56 25.64 10.68
C LEU A 51 19.33 25.72 9.77
N HIS A 52 19.24 26.77 8.93
CA HIS A 52 18.20 26.87 7.90
C HIS A 52 18.32 25.73 6.87
N GLY A 53 19.54 25.45 6.40
CA GLY A 53 19.83 24.33 5.51
C GLY A 53 19.40 22.98 6.07
N VAL A 54 19.71 22.71 7.35
CA VAL A 54 19.27 21.49 8.05
C VAL A 54 17.75 21.42 8.15
N SER A 55 17.09 22.53 8.50
CA SER A 55 15.63 22.60 8.58
C SER A 55 14.96 22.29 7.24
N LYS A 56 15.54 22.81 6.14
CA LYS A 56 15.09 22.51 4.78
C LYS A 56 15.28 21.03 4.44
N ALA A 57 16.45 20.46 4.73
CA ALA A 57 16.73 19.05 4.47
C ALA A 57 15.75 18.12 5.23
N ILE A 58 15.41 18.44 6.48
CA ILE A 58 14.40 17.71 7.25
C ILE A 58 13.02 17.79 6.57
N ALA A 59 12.63 18.98 6.11
CA ALA A 59 11.37 19.14 5.38
C ALA A 59 11.35 18.32 4.08
N ASP A 60 12.44 18.28 3.33
CA ASP A 60 12.54 17.50 2.09
C ASP A 60 12.46 15.99 2.35
N VAL A 61 13.13 15.49 3.39
CA VAL A 61 13.01 14.08 3.81
C VAL A 61 11.57 13.74 4.19
N LYS A 62 10.87 14.61 4.91
CA LYS A 62 9.44 14.42 5.22
C LYS A 62 8.58 14.34 3.96
N ARG A 63 8.81 15.20 2.96
CA ARG A 63 8.08 15.15 1.67
C ARG A 63 8.30 13.82 0.95
N VAL A 64 9.55 13.39 0.85
CA VAL A 64 9.91 12.10 0.23
C VAL A 64 9.28 10.94 0.98
N GLY A 65 9.33 10.96 2.31
CA GLY A 65 8.70 9.95 3.16
C GLY A 65 7.20 9.84 2.92
N ALA A 66 6.48 10.97 2.91
CA ALA A 66 5.04 11.00 2.63
C ALA A 66 4.71 10.45 1.23
N ALA A 67 5.45 10.87 0.20
CA ALA A 67 5.26 10.37 -1.16
C ALA A 67 5.49 8.86 -1.27
N ARG A 68 6.47 8.32 -0.55
CA ARG A 68 6.73 6.88 -0.51
C ARG A 68 5.60 6.10 0.16
N LEU A 69 4.99 6.65 1.21
CA LEU A 69 3.83 6.02 1.84
C LEU A 69 2.62 5.98 0.90
N ASP A 70 2.37 7.05 0.14
CA ASP A 70 1.32 7.06 -0.88
C ASP A 70 1.59 5.99 -1.96
N ALA A 71 2.82 5.88 -2.45
CA ALA A 71 3.18 4.86 -3.45
C ALA A 71 2.99 3.42 -2.93
N ILE A 72 3.32 3.16 -1.65
CA ILE A 72 3.07 1.85 -1.03
C ILE A 72 1.56 1.62 -0.86
N ALA A 73 0.79 2.66 -0.54
CA ALA A 73 -0.68 2.57 -0.46
C ALA A 73 -1.27 2.17 -1.81
N ASP A 74 -0.85 2.82 -2.90
CA ASP A 74 -1.32 2.52 -4.26
C ASP A 74 -0.93 1.09 -4.67
N PHE A 75 0.29 0.67 -4.36
CA PHE A 75 0.72 -0.72 -4.58
C PHE A 75 -0.12 -1.73 -3.80
N SER A 76 -0.52 -1.40 -2.57
CA SER A 76 -1.30 -2.30 -1.72
C SER A 76 -2.73 -2.45 -2.21
N ASP A 77 -3.34 -1.36 -2.67
CA ASP A 77 -4.67 -1.37 -3.27
C ASP A 77 -4.67 -2.20 -4.57
N GLU A 78 -3.64 -2.02 -5.41
CA GLU A 78 -3.48 -2.80 -6.64
C GLU A 78 -3.26 -4.29 -6.34
N ALA A 79 -2.38 -4.61 -5.39
CA ALA A 79 -2.13 -5.99 -4.99
C ALA A 79 -3.41 -6.66 -4.45
N GLN A 80 -4.19 -5.96 -3.62
CA GLN A 80 -5.48 -6.45 -3.14
C GLN A 80 -6.43 -6.73 -4.32
N HIS A 81 -6.53 -5.80 -5.27
CA HIS A 81 -7.41 -5.92 -6.42
C HIS A 81 -7.03 -7.13 -7.30
N VAL A 82 -5.77 -7.20 -7.73
CA VAL A 82 -5.28 -8.27 -8.61
C VAL A 82 -5.44 -9.65 -7.96
N LEU A 83 -5.09 -9.79 -6.68
CA LEU A 83 -5.21 -11.06 -5.97
C LEU A 83 -6.67 -11.48 -5.79
N ALA A 84 -7.57 -10.54 -5.49
CA ALA A 84 -8.99 -10.83 -5.38
C ALA A 84 -9.60 -11.30 -6.71
N VAL A 85 -9.24 -10.63 -7.83
CA VAL A 85 -9.68 -11.03 -9.18
C VAL A 85 -9.14 -12.41 -9.55
N ALA A 86 -7.83 -12.63 -9.44
CA ALA A 86 -7.19 -13.90 -9.80
C ALA A 86 -7.77 -15.08 -9.00
N THR A 87 -8.10 -14.86 -7.73
CA THR A 87 -8.72 -15.89 -6.89
C THR A 87 -10.14 -16.22 -7.36
N GLY A 88 -10.95 -15.21 -7.74
CA GLY A 88 -12.29 -15.42 -8.28
C GLY A 88 -12.28 -16.16 -9.63
N GLU A 89 -11.32 -15.84 -10.50
CA GLU A 89 -11.13 -16.53 -11.78
C GLU A 89 -10.72 -17.99 -11.57
N LEU A 90 -9.78 -18.26 -10.66
CA LEU A 90 -9.35 -19.61 -10.33
C LEU A 90 -10.51 -20.45 -9.78
N GLU A 91 -11.31 -19.88 -8.87
CA GLU A 91 -12.47 -20.57 -8.29
C GLU A 91 -13.51 -20.89 -9.37
N THR A 92 -13.77 -19.96 -10.28
CA THR A 92 -14.68 -20.15 -11.42
C THR A 92 -14.15 -21.23 -12.37
N GLY A 93 -12.87 -21.18 -12.71
CA GLY A 93 -12.19 -22.16 -13.55
C GLY A 93 -12.28 -23.57 -12.96
N LEU A 94 -12.00 -23.70 -11.66
CA LEU A 94 -12.09 -24.98 -10.95
C LEU A 94 -13.52 -25.55 -10.96
N ARG A 95 -14.55 -24.71 -10.75
CA ARG A 95 -15.96 -25.14 -10.82
C ARG A 95 -16.38 -25.54 -12.24
N SER A 96 -15.77 -24.94 -13.26
CA SER A 96 -16.09 -25.20 -14.66
C SER A 96 -15.41 -26.45 -15.24
N LEU A 97 -14.54 -27.13 -14.48
CA LEU A 97 -13.86 -28.33 -14.96
C LEU A 97 -14.88 -29.45 -15.25
N PRO A 98 -14.83 -30.06 -16.45
CA PRO A 98 -15.72 -31.16 -16.78
C PRO A 98 -15.45 -32.36 -15.87
N SER A 99 -16.51 -32.93 -15.31
CA SER A 99 -16.42 -34.16 -14.54
C SER A 99 -15.99 -35.32 -15.44
N ILE A 100 -14.85 -35.94 -15.12
CA ILE A 100 -14.42 -37.19 -15.75
C ILE A 100 -15.17 -38.42 -15.19
N TYR A 101 -16.03 -38.23 -14.18
CA TYR A 101 -16.88 -39.29 -13.67
C TYR A 101 -18.08 -39.49 -14.60
N GLN A 102 -18.11 -40.62 -15.30
CA GLN A 102 -19.35 -41.16 -15.87
C GLN A 102 -20.03 -42.03 -14.80
N PRO A 103 -21.31 -41.79 -14.49
CA PRO A 103 -22.08 -42.69 -13.64
C PRO A 103 -22.09 -44.09 -14.26
N PRO A 104 -22.02 -45.18 -13.45
CA PRO A 104 -22.14 -46.53 -13.98
C PRO A 104 -23.46 -46.68 -14.73
N LEU A 105 -23.39 -47.23 -15.94
CA LEU A 105 -24.58 -47.59 -16.72
C LEU A 105 -25.35 -48.66 -15.93
N HIS A 106 -26.56 -48.33 -15.48
CA HIS A 106 -27.48 -49.34 -14.98
C HIS A 106 -27.89 -50.22 -16.17
N VAL A 107 -27.33 -51.43 -16.22
CA VAL A 107 -27.73 -52.54 -17.11
C VAL A 107 -28.98 -53.23 -16.57
#